data_AF-A0A4P0YAQ9-F1
#
_entry.id   AF-A0A4P0YAQ9-F1
#
_cell.length_a   1.000
_cell.length_b   1.000
_cell.length_c   1.000
_cell.angle_alpha   90.00
_cell.angle_beta   90.00
_cell.angle_gamma   90.00
#
_symmetry.space_group_name_H-M   'P 1'
#
loop_
_entity.id
_entity.type
_entity.pdbx_description
1 polymer ?
#
loop_
_entity_poly.entity_id
_entity_poly.type
_entity_poly.pdbx_seq_one_letter_code
_entity_poly.pdbx_strand_id
1 'polypeptide(L)'
;MPPSGNMYPTVQANRDMKKTSLLGACILALAMSMGSGEAVAKTPPDQLIIGMNMNNLLTLDPAAMTGNEVVGIVVNLYDSLVELDPEQLTTVRPALAKSWDISPDGKTLTFHLRDDVKFHSGNPLTAADVVWSMRRTLHLNLARPQYGNPMASVRKISTARSARRTASRCKSYYPKITIRSW
;
A
#
# COMPACT_ATOMS: atom_id res chain seq x y z
N MET A 1 27.24 88.25 58.45
CA MET A 1 27.87 86.97 58.06
C MET A 1 26.84 85.86 58.20
N PRO A 2 26.57 85.04 57.18
CA PRO A 2 25.47 84.07 57.18
C PRO A 2 25.92 82.70 57.72
N PRO A 3 25.00 81.85 58.21
CA PRO A 3 25.19 80.41 58.19
C PRO A 3 24.46 79.80 56.98
N SER A 4 25.28 79.12 56.19
CA SER A 4 24.98 78.21 55.10
C SER A 4 24.33 76.91 55.57
N GLY A 5 23.37 76.38 54.79
CA GLY A 5 23.12 74.93 54.74
C GLY A 5 21.66 74.50 54.60
N ASN A 6 21.10 74.60 53.40
CA ASN A 6 20.02 73.71 52.98
C ASN A 6 20.66 72.42 52.44
N MET A 7 20.23 71.24 52.92
CA MET A 7 20.49 69.96 52.27
C MET A 7 19.19 69.11 52.27
N TYR A 8 18.86 68.61 51.08
CA TYR A 8 17.59 68.07 50.59
C TYR A 8 16.93 66.95 51.43
N PRO A 9 15.59 66.81 51.42
CA PRO A 9 14.93 65.58 51.84
C PRO A 9 15.12 64.47 50.80
N THR A 10 15.43 63.27 51.29
CA THR A 10 15.56 62.03 50.54
C THR A 10 14.22 61.59 49.94
N VAL A 11 14.19 61.30 48.64
CA VAL A 11 13.06 60.63 47.98
C VAL A 11 13.02 59.18 48.48
N GLN A 12 12.09 58.85 49.38
CA GLN A 12 11.76 57.47 49.69
C GLN A 12 11.11 56.83 48.46
N ALA A 13 11.88 56.04 47.72
CA ALA A 13 11.40 55.28 46.58
C ALA A 13 10.37 54.22 47.02
N ASN A 14 9.18 54.26 46.42
CA ASN A 14 8.10 53.30 46.58
C ASN A 14 8.58 51.84 46.37
N ARG A 15 8.88 51.13 47.46
CA ARG A 15 9.29 49.72 47.46
C ARG A 15 8.11 48.75 47.32
N ASP A 16 6.89 49.24 47.50
CA ASP A 16 5.68 48.41 47.54
C ASP A 16 5.06 48.16 46.15
N MET A 17 5.32 49.04 45.17
CA MET A 17 4.73 48.93 43.83
C MET A 17 5.36 47.83 42.96
N LYS A 18 6.53 47.29 43.35
CA LYS A 18 7.19 46.18 42.63
C LYS A 18 6.69 44.80 43.05
N LYS A 19 6.20 44.63 44.29
CA LYS A 19 5.80 43.31 44.82
C LYS A 19 4.43 42.86 44.30
N THR A 20 3.52 43.80 44.05
CA THR A 20 2.19 43.54 43.48
C THR A 20 2.25 43.17 42.00
N SER A 21 3.23 43.70 41.26
CA SER A 21 3.42 43.39 39.83
C SER A 21 3.95 41.98 39.58
N LEU A 22 4.66 41.37 40.54
CA LEU A 22 5.19 40.01 40.43
C LEU A 22 4.13 38.92 40.65
N LEU A 23 3.12 39.18 41.50
CA LEU A 23 2.03 38.22 41.73
C LEU A 23 1.09 38.09 40.51
N GLY A 24 0.79 39.22 39.84
CA GLY A 24 -0.06 39.22 38.64
C GLY A 24 0.56 38.49 37.45
N ALA A 25 1.90 38.58 37.30
CA ALA A 25 2.64 37.88 36.25
C ALA A 25 2.63 36.36 36.43
N CYS A 26 2.70 35.86 37.67
CA CYS A 26 2.63 34.42 37.95
C CYS A 26 1.23 33.83 37.72
N ILE A 27 0.16 34.57 37.99
CA ILE A 27 -1.22 34.11 37.75
C ILE A 27 -1.51 34.04 36.25
N LEU A 28 -1.02 35.00 35.47
CA LEU A 28 -1.18 34.98 34.01
C LEU A 28 -0.35 33.86 33.36
N ALA A 29 0.87 33.60 33.86
CA ALA A 29 1.71 32.50 33.38
C ALA A 29 1.11 31.11 33.71
N LEU A 30 0.47 30.96 34.89
CA LEU A 30 -0.22 29.72 35.27
C LEU A 30 -1.53 29.53 34.49
N ALA A 31 -2.22 30.61 34.12
CA ALA A 31 -3.41 30.54 33.27
C ALA A 31 -3.07 30.14 31.82
N MET A 32 -1.87 30.49 31.32
CA MET A 32 -1.42 30.12 29.97
C MET A 32 -0.88 28.68 29.88
N SER A 33 -0.43 28.08 30.99
CA SER A 33 0.02 26.68 31.02
C SER A 33 -1.12 25.67 31.19
N MET A 34 -2.33 26.11 31.61
CA MET A 34 -3.51 25.26 31.71
C MET A 34 -4.32 25.15 30.40
N GLY A 35 -3.95 25.91 29.37
CA GLY A 35 -4.63 25.93 28.07
C GLY A 35 -4.07 24.96 27.01
N SER A 36 -2.91 24.34 27.26
CA SER A 36 -2.36 23.31 26.38
C SER A 36 -2.99 21.96 26.74
N GLY A 37 -4.25 21.77 26.38
CA GLY A 37 -4.80 20.42 26.27
C GLY A 37 -3.97 19.65 25.24
N GLU A 38 -3.44 18.49 25.61
CA GLU A 38 -2.84 17.59 24.63
C GLU A 38 -3.91 17.27 23.58
N ALA A 39 -3.69 17.67 22.34
CA ALA A 39 -4.51 17.25 21.23
C ALA A 39 -4.23 15.76 21.00
N VAL A 40 -4.91 14.90 21.76
CA VAL A 40 -4.96 13.47 21.51
C VAL A 40 -5.81 13.28 20.26
N ALA A 41 -5.17 13.34 19.09
CA ALA A 41 -5.79 12.99 17.83
C ALA A 41 -6.14 11.50 17.88
N LYS A 42 -7.36 11.20 18.33
CA LYS A 42 -7.89 9.84 18.36
C LYS A 42 -7.97 9.35 16.92
N THR A 43 -7.39 8.18 16.64
CA THR A 43 -7.57 7.50 15.35
C THR A 43 -9.06 7.39 15.06
N PRO A 44 -9.51 7.83 13.87
CA PRO A 44 -10.90 7.66 13.45
C PRO A 44 -11.36 6.20 13.66
N PRO A 45 -12.60 5.97 14.10
CA PRO A 45 -13.09 4.62 14.41
C PRO A 45 -13.12 3.68 13.20
N ASP A 46 -13.08 4.24 11.99
CA ASP A 46 -13.05 3.57 10.69
C ASP A 46 -11.63 3.41 10.11
N GLN A 47 -10.59 3.81 10.85
CA GLN A 47 -9.20 3.71 10.40
C GLN A 47 -8.46 2.58 11.12
N LEU A 48 -7.98 1.61 10.33
CA LEU A 48 -7.08 0.55 10.81
C LEU A 48 -5.62 1.01 10.72
N ILE A 49 -4.90 0.97 11.84
CA ILE A 49 -3.45 1.24 11.89
C ILE A 49 -2.71 -0.08 12.10
N ILE A 50 -1.82 -0.42 11.17
CA ILE A 50 -0.98 -1.62 11.24
C ILE A 50 0.48 -1.19 11.36
N GLY A 51 1.13 -1.55 12.46
CA GLY A 51 2.58 -1.44 12.60
C GLY A 51 3.25 -2.63 11.92
N MET A 52 4.15 -2.38 10.97
CA MET A 52 4.89 -3.42 10.26
C MET A 52 6.35 -3.04 10.04
N ASN A 53 7.20 -4.04 9.84
CA ASN A 53 8.59 -3.83 9.51
C ASN A 53 8.73 -3.40 8.04
N MET A 54 9.40 -2.28 7.79
CA MET A 54 9.59 -1.73 6.44
C MET A 54 11.04 -1.84 5.93
N ASN A 55 11.90 -2.61 6.60
CA ASN A 55 13.33 -2.71 6.26
C ASN A 55 13.61 -3.25 4.84
N ASN A 56 12.64 -3.93 4.22
CA ASN A 56 12.80 -4.59 2.92
C ASN A 56 11.66 -4.23 1.93
N LEU A 57 11.09 -3.03 2.07
CA LEU A 57 10.12 -2.47 1.12
C LEU A 57 10.86 -1.66 0.03
N LEU A 58 11.33 -2.34 -1.01
CA LEU A 58 12.06 -1.71 -2.12
C LEU A 58 11.17 -1.32 -3.30
N THR A 59 10.07 -2.04 -3.50
CA THR A 59 9.14 -1.83 -4.61
C THR A 59 7.78 -2.41 -4.27
N LEU A 60 6.72 -1.79 -4.80
CA LEU A 60 5.34 -2.31 -4.78
C LEU A 60 4.98 -3.03 -6.09
N ASP A 61 5.96 -3.26 -6.96
CA ASP A 61 5.79 -4.06 -8.16
C ASP A 61 5.67 -5.54 -7.79
N PRO A 62 4.51 -6.18 -8.03
CA PRO A 62 4.31 -7.58 -7.67
C PRO A 62 5.30 -8.53 -8.37
N ALA A 63 5.84 -8.17 -9.53
CA ALA A 63 6.79 -9.00 -10.26
C ALA A 63 8.24 -8.89 -9.76
N ALA A 64 8.57 -7.84 -8.99
CA ALA A 64 9.95 -7.54 -8.57
C ALA A 64 10.13 -7.49 -7.04
N MET A 65 9.06 -7.68 -6.25
CA MET A 65 9.15 -7.68 -4.80
C MET A 65 9.98 -8.86 -4.25
N THR A 66 10.78 -8.61 -3.21
CA THR A 66 11.66 -9.63 -2.59
C THR A 66 11.34 -9.95 -1.13
N GLY A 67 10.79 -8.99 -0.37
CA GLY A 67 10.39 -9.17 1.04
C GLY A 67 8.96 -9.68 1.23
N ASN A 68 8.73 -10.48 2.29
CA ASN A 68 7.38 -10.96 2.66
C ASN A 68 6.51 -9.85 3.26
N GLU A 69 7.13 -8.87 3.93
CA GLU A 69 6.43 -7.69 4.49
C GLU A 69 5.55 -6.99 3.43
N VAL A 70 6.06 -6.94 2.19
CA VAL A 70 5.42 -6.26 1.05
C VAL A 70 4.17 -6.99 0.56
N VAL A 71 4.05 -8.29 0.82
CA VAL A 71 2.90 -9.11 0.39
C VAL A 71 1.62 -8.57 1.00
N GLY A 72 1.64 -8.24 2.30
CA GLY A 72 0.47 -7.67 2.99
C GLY A 72 -0.03 -6.38 2.37
N ILE A 73 0.83 -5.58 1.75
CA ILE A 73 0.45 -4.36 1.05
C ILE A 73 -0.08 -4.69 -0.35
N VAL A 74 0.64 -5.54 -1.10
CA VAL A 74 0.29 -5.86 -2.49
C VAL A 74 -1.03 -6.61 -2.63
N VAL A 75 -1.35 -7.54 -1.72
CA VAL A 75 -2.63 -8.27 -1.78
C VAL A 75 -3.85 -7.38 -1.55
N ASN A 76 -3.65 -6.17 -1.02
CA ASN A 76 -4.71 -5.16 -0.90
C ASN A 76 -4.79 -4.24 -2.13
N LEU A 77 -3.78 -4.25 -3.00
CA LEU A 77 -3.66 -3.34 -4.15
C LEU A 77 -3.87 -4.04 -5.50
N TYR A 78 -3.60 -5.34 -5.57
CA TYR A 78 -3.61 -6.11 -6.82
C TYR A 78 -4.33 -7.45 -6.62
N ASP A 79 -5.10 -7.83 -7.64
CA ASP A 79 -5.83 -9.09 -7.66
C ASP A 79 -5.18 -10.13 -8.58
N SER A 80 -5.37 -11.40 -8.26
CA SER A 80 -4.97 -12.53 -9.10
C SER A 80 -6.12 -13.02 -9.99
N LEU A 81 -5.81 -13.87 -10.98
CA LEU A 81 -6.84 -14.50 -11.81
C LEU A 81 -7.73 -15.45 -11.00
N VAL A 82 -7.12 -16.17 -10.06
CA VAL A 82 -7.75 -17.11 -9.16
C VAL A 82 -7.11 -16.99 -7.79
N GLU A 83 -7.84 -17.37 -6.75
CA GLU A 83 -7.37 -17.33 -5.37
C GLU A 83 -7.45 -18.73 -4.76
N LEU A 84 -6.67 -18.95 -3.70
CA LEU A 84 -6.83 -20.13 -2.86
C LEU A 84 -7.86 -19.83 -1.77
N ASP A 85 -8.67 -20.82 -1.47
CA ASP A 85 -9.59 -20.76 -0.35
C ASP A 85 -8.81 -20.71 0.98
N PRO A 86 -9.01 -19.68 1.81
CA PRO A 86 -8.26 -19.53 3.06
C PRO A 86 -8.61 -20.62 4.09
N GLU A 87 -9.79 -21.24 4.00
CA GLU A 87 -10.19 -22.34 4.87
C GLU A 87 -9.72 -23.69 4.32
N GLN A 88 -9.59 -23.81 3.00
CA GLN A 88 -9.18 -25.04 2.33
C GLN A 88 -8.18 -24.77 1.21
N LEU A 89 -6.88 -24.72 1.55
CA LEU A 89 -5.80 -24.34 0.63
C LEU A 89 -5.61 -25.23 -0.62
N THR A 90 -6.33 -26.35 -0.73
CA THR A 90 -6.39 -27.19 -1.93
C THR A 90 -7.48 -26.78 -2.92
N THR A 91 -8.35 -25.85 -2.52
CA THR A 91 -9.49 -25.38 -3.30
C THR A 91 -9.16 -24.05 -3.95
N VAL A 92 -9.32 -24.00 -5.27
CA VAL A 92 -9.11 -22.79 -6.08
C VAL A 92 -10.46 -22.12 -6.30
N ARG A 93 -10.57 -20.83 -5.98
CA ARG A 93 -11.78 -20.02 -6.12
C ARG A 93 -11.61 -18.95 -7.22
N PRO A 94 -12.71 -18.56 -7.90
CA PRO A 94 -12.71 -17.43 -8.84
C PRO A 94 -12.29 -16.11 -8.20
N ALA A 95 -11.54 -15.29 -8.94
CA ALA A 95 -11.20 -13.92 -8.58
C ALA A 95 -11.44 -13.01 -9.80
N LEU A 96 -10.40 -12.46 -10.44
CA LEU A 96 -10.57 -11.72 -11.71
C LEU A 96 -11.11 -12.61 -12.85
N ALA A 97 -10.80 -13.91 -12.82
CA ALA A 97 -11.42 -14.88 -13.70
C ALA A 97 -12.66 -15.47 -13.02
N LYS A 98 -13.83 -15.33 -13.66
CA LYS A 98 -15.09 -15.91 -13.18
C LYS A 98 -15.17 -17.42 -13.38
N SER A 99 -14.45 -17.94 -14.37
CA SER A 99 -14.33 -19.38 -14.65
C SER A 99 -13.11 -19.66 -15.51
N TRP A 100 -12.76 -20.94 -15.62
CA TRP A 100 -11.71 -21.40 -16.53
C TRP A 100 -12.00 -22.78 -17.09
N ASP A 101 -11.53 -23.02 -18.31
CA ASP A 101 -11.60 -24.31 -18.99
C ASP A 101 -10.21 -24.91 -19.13
N ILE A 102 -10.10 -26.22 -18.88
CA ILE A 102 -8.90 -27.01 -19.13
C ILE A 102 -9.17 -27.88 -20.36
N SER A 103 -8.30 -27.84 -21.36
CA SER A 103 -8.44 -28.69 -22.54
C SER A 103 -8.32 -30.18 -22.19
N PRO A 104 -8.90 -31.09 -22.99
CA PRO A 104 -8.85 -32.52 -22.71
C PRO A 104 -7.43 -33.10 -22.61
N ASP A 105 -6.45 -32.48 -23.28
CA ASP A 105 -5.04 -32.88 -23.22
C ASP A 105 -4.28 -32.27 -22.03
N GLY A 106 -4.94 -31.47 -21.17
CA GLY A 106 -4.37 -30.79 -20.01
C GLY A 106 -3.39 -29.67 -20.36
N LYS A 107 -3.28 -29.28 -21.64
CA LYS A 107 -2.22 -28.38 -22.13
C LYS A 107 -2.71 -26.99 -22.49
N THR A 108 -3.98 -26.69 -22.33
CA THR A 108 -4.53 -25.36 -22.58
C THR A 108 -5.45 -24.98 -21.43
N LEU A 109 -5.13 -23.87 -20.76
CA LEU A 109 -5.97 -23.26 -19.74
C LEU A 109 -6.57 -21.98 -20.31
N THR A 110 -7.89 -21.87 -20.31
CA THR A 110 -8.61 -20.69 -20.79
C THR A 110 -9.29 -20.02 -19.62
N PHE A 111 -8.91 -18.78 -19.30
CA PHE A 111 -9.58 -17.99 -18.28
C PHE A 111 -10.62 -17.06 -18.91
N HIS A 112 -11.81 -17.00 -18.29
CA HIS A 112 -12.87 -16.06 -18.63
C HIS A 112 -12.89 -14.97 -17.56
N LEU A 113 -12.60 -13.73 -17.97
CA LEU A 113 -12.53 -12.60 -17.02
C LEU A 113 -13.93 -12.17 -16.53
N ARG A 114 -13.97 -11.21 -15.59
CA ARG A 114 -15.15 -10.42 -15.16
C ARG A 114 -15.21 -9.01 -15.77
N ASP A 115 -16.41 -8.55 -16.18
CA ASP A 115 -16.62 -7.34 -17.01
C ASP A 115 -16.78 -6.07 -16.19
N ASP A 116 -16.95 -6.24 -14.89
CA ASP A 116 -17.20 -5.17 -13.94
C ASP A 116 -15.93 -4.62 -13.28
N VAL A 117 -14.75 -5.11 -13.68
CA VAL A 117 -13.48 -4.74 -13.06
C VAL A 117 -12.88 -3.49 -13.70
N LYS A 118 -12.53 -2.53 -12.84
CA LYS A 118 -11.79 -1.32 -13.22
C LYS A 118 -10.55 -1.20 -12.36
N PHE A 119 -9.48 -0.67 -12.94
CA PHE A 119 -8.31 -0.25 -12.19
C PHE A 119 -8.62 0.97 -11.33
N HIS A 120 -7.79 1.22 -10.32
CA HIS A 120 -7.84 2.43 -9.48
C HIS A 120 -7.79 3.74 -10.28
N SER A 121 -7.26 3.72 -11.51
CA SER A 121 -7.28 4.86 -12.45
C SER A 121 -8.62 5.09 -13.15
N GLY A 122 -9.57 4.17 -13.03
CA GLY A 122 -10.87 4.18 -13.71
C GLY A 122 -10.91 3.42 -15.03
N ASN A 123 -9.76 3.04 -15.61
CA ASN A 123 -9.70 2.26 -16.84
C ASN A 123 -10.27 0.85 -16.64
N PRO A 124 -11.03 0.30 -17.60
CA PRO A 124 -11.53 -1.08 -17.51
C PRO A 124 -10.40 -2.09 -17.64
N LEU A 125 -10.51 -3.22 -16.95
CA LEU A 125 -9.61 -4.36 -17.14
C LEU A 125 -9.85 -5.03 -18.49
N THR A 126 -8.80 -5.25 -19.26
CA THR A 126 -8.87 -5.99 -20.53
C THR A 126 -8.06 -7.28 -20.49
N ALA A 127 -8.39 -8.21 -21.38
CA ALA A 127 -7.59 -9.41 -21.59
C ALA A 127 -6.14 -9.10 -22.02
N ALA A 128 -5.90 -7.95 -22.67
CA ALA A 128 -4.56 -7.54 -23.08
C ALA A 128 -3.69 -7.18 -21.87
N ASP A 129 -4.26 -6.54 -20.84
CA ASP A 129 -3.54 -6.18 -19.61
C ASP A 129 -3.08 -7.42 -18.87
N VAL A 130 -3.95 -8.43 -18.74
CA VAL A 130 -3.59 -9.72 -18.14
C VAL A 130 -2.45 -10.40 -18.91
N VAL A 131 -2.55 -10.45 -20.24
CA VAL A 131 -1.51 -11.04 -21.09
C VAL A 131 -0.19 -10.28 -20.95
N TRP A 132 -0.24 -8.95 -20.87
CA TRP A 132 0.93 -8.11 -20.67
C TRP A 132 1.60 -8.40 -19.32
N SER A 133 0.82 -8.43 -18.23
CA SER A 133 1.32 -8.70 -16.88
C SER A 133 1.99 -10.07 -16.77
N MET A 134 1.35 -11.13 -17.29
CA MET A 134 1.94 -12.47 -17.24
C MET A 134 3.21 -12.59 -18.10
N ARG A 135 3.23 -11.93 -19.28
CA ARG A 135 4.44 -11.87 -20.11
C ARG A 135 5.54 -11.10 -19.43
N ARG A 136 5.24 -10.01 -18.71
CA ARG A 136 6.24 -9.24 -17.98
C ARG A 136 6.92 -10.09 -16.91
N THR A 137 6.16 -10.86 -16.15
CA THR A 137 6.72 -11.80 -15.16
C THR A 137 7.64 -12.84 -15.81
N LEU A 138 7.27 -13.36 -16.99
CA LEU A 138 8.12 -14.27 -17.76
C LEU A 138 9.45 -13.63 -18.20
N HIS A 139 9.40 -12.39 -18.73
CA HIS A 139 10.59 -11.72 -19.26
C HIS A 139 11.54 -11.24 -18.17
N LEU A 140 11.01 -10.74 -17.05
CA LEU A 140 11.83 -10.23 -15.96
C LEU A 140 12.66 -11.36 -15.32
N ASN A 141 12.16 -12.60 -15.34
CA ASN A 141 12.82 -13.76 -14.75
C ASN A 141 13.33 -13.51 -13.30
N LEU A 142 12.66 -12.62 -12.57
CA LEU A 142 12.97 -12.24 -11.19
C LEU A 142 12.34 -13.22 -10.19
N ALA A 143 12.26 -14.50 -10.56
CA ALA A 143 11.60 -15.51 -9.75
C ALA A 143 12.22 -15.52 -8.35
N ARG A 144 11.37 -15.40 -7.32
CA ARG A 144 11.82 -15.57 -5.94
C ARG A 144 12.42 -16.97 -5.83
N PRO A 145 13.70 -17.13 -5.48
CA PRO A 145 14.34 -18.43 -5.39
C PRO A 145 13.57 -19.40 -4.47
N GLN A 146 12.85 -18.85 -3.49
CA GLN A 146 12.04 -19.59 -2.53
C GLN A 146 10.82 -20.30 -3.13
N TYR A 147 10.20 -19.75 -4.19
CA TYR A 147 8.93 -20.24 -4.76
C TYR A 147 9.07 -20.81 -6.17
N GLY A 148 10.29 -20.83 -6.71
CA GLY A 148 10.55 -21.17 -8.11
C GLY A 148 9.92 -20.14 -9.06
N ASN A 149 10.13 -20.34 -10.38
CA ASN A 149 9.43 -19.55 -11.39
C ASN A 149 8.16 -20.31 -11.81
N PRO A 150 6.96 -20.01 -11.25
CA PRO A 150 5.74 -20.73 -11.61
C PRO A 150 5.40 -20.55 -13.10
N MET A 151 5.90 -19.49 -13.73
CA MET A 151 5.70 -19.19 -15.14
C MET A 151 6.73 -19.89 -16.05
N ALA A 152 7.83 -20.46 -15.55
CA ALA A 152 8.82 -21.13 -16.38
C ALA A 152 8.26 -22.31 -17.18
N SER A 153 7.15 -22.89 -16.73
CA SER A 153 6.42 -23.97 -17.41
C SER A 153 5.42 -23.47 -18.46
N VAL A 154 5.22 -22.16 -18.62
CA VAL A 154 4.24 -21.58 -19.56
C VAL A 154 4.91 -21.24 -20.89
N ARG A 155 4.48 -21.90 -21.97
CA ARG A 155 5.08 -21.69 -23.31
C ARG A 155 4.54 -20.48 -24.05
N LYS A 156 3.24 -20.21 -23.93
CA LYS A 156 2.55 -19.17 -24.72
C LYS A 156 1.38 -18.59 -23.94
N ILE A 157 1.27 -17.27 -23.99
CA ILE A 157 0.18 -16.49 -23.41
C ILE A 157 -0.41 -15.61 -24.50
N SER A 158 -1.72 -15.67 -24.74
CA SER A 158 -2.40 -14.88 -25.77
C SER A 158 -3.86 -14.59 -25.42
N THR A 159 -4.39 -13.50 -25.96
CA THR A 159 -5.85 -13.28 -25.98
C THR A 159 -6.50 -14.20 -27.01
N ALA A 160 -7.73 -14.63 -26.77
CA ALA A 160 -8.40 -15.56 -27.69
C ALA A 160 -8.61 -15.01 -29.10
N ARG A 161 -8.82 -13.70 -29.25
CA ARG A 161 -8.93 -13.04 -30.57
C ARG A 161 -7.61 -13.11 -31.37
N SER A 162 -6.48 -13.21 -30.67
CA SER A 162 -5.14 -13.33 -31.24
C SER A 162 -4.65 -14.79 -31.35
N ALA A 163 -5.44 -15.79 -30.94
CA ALA A 163 -5.07 -17.20 -31.04
C ALA A 163 -5.22 -17.70 -32.50
N ARG A 164 -4.53 -17.05 -33.44
CA ARG A 164 -4.40 -17.52 -34.81
C ARG A 164 -3.76 -18.91 -34.74
N ARG A 165 -4.43 -19.93 -35.31
CA ARG A 165 -4.03 -21.34 -35.36
C ARG A 165 -2.61 -21.48 -35.93
N THR A 166 -1.60 -21.32 -35.09
CA THR A 166 -0.24 -21.78 -35.37
C THR A 166 -0.21 -23.21 -34.87
N ALA A 167 -0.55 -24.14 -35.76
CA ALA A 167 -0.31 -25.56 -35.57
C ALA A 167 1.21 -25.80 -35.58
N SER A 168 1.90 -25.37 -34.52
CA SER A 168 3.29 -25.74 -34.29
C SER A 168 3.30 -27.21 -33.91
N ARG A 169 3.81 -28.02 -34.84
CA ARG A 169 3.96 -29.48 -34.84
C ARG A 169 5.02 -29.96 -33.82
N CYS A 170 4.98 -29.43 -32.61
CA CYS A 170 5.85 -29.81 -31.51
C CYS A 170 4.98 -30.28 -30.34
N LYS A 171 4.98 -31.58 -30.04
CA LYS A 171 4.39 -32.12 -28.81
C LYS A 171 5.14 -31.51 -27.62
N SER A 172 4.64 -30.41 -27.09
CA SER A 172 5.18 -29.81 -25.88
C SER A 172 4.40 -30.33 -24.67
N TYR A 173 5.13 -30.62 -23.59
CA TYR A 173 4.59 -31.08 -22.30
C TYR A 173 4.07 -29.91 -21.43
N TYR A 174 4.20 -28.68 -21.92
CA TYR A 174 3.96 -27.45 -21.18
C TYR A 174 2.65 -26.77 -21.58
N PRO A 175 1.86 -26.25 -20.61
CA PRO A 175 0.57 -25.64 -20.88
C PRO A 175 0.68 -24.29 -21.61
N LYS A 176 -0.37 -23.98 -22.38
CA LYS A 176 -0.65 -22.70 -23.03
C LYS A 176 -1.77 -22.00 -22.26
N ILE A 177 -1.62 -20.71 -22.00
CA ILE A 177 -2.63 -19.91 -21.31
C ILE A 177 -3.33 -19.00 -22.31
N THR A 178 -4.66 -19.05 -22.31
CA THR A 178 -5.52 -18.20 -23.13
C THR A 178 -6.40 -17.34 -22.23
N ILE A 179 -6.43 -16.04 -22.49
CA ILE A 179 -7.32 -15.11 -21.77
C ILE A 179 -8.46 -14.68 -22.70
N ARG A 180 -9.69 -14.83 -22.22
CA ARG A 180 -10.92 -14.41 -22.89
C ARG A 180 -11.58 -13.28 -22.10
N SER A 181 -11.78 -12.16 -22.79
CA SER A 181 -12.91 -11.28 -22.49
C SER A 181 -14.17 -11.89 -23.11
N TRP A 182 -15.34 -11.44 -22.64
CA TRP A 182 -16.64 -11.57 -23.33
C TRP A 182 -16.51 -11.38 -24.84
#